data_AF-A0A5K0YM41-F1
#
_entry.id   AF-A0A5K0YM41-F1
#
_cell.length_a   1.000
_cell.length_b   1.000
_cell.length_c   1.000
_cell.angle_alpha   90.00
_cell.angle_beta   90.00
_cell.angle_gamma   90.00
#
_symmetry.space_group_name_H-M   'P 1'
#
loop_
_entity.id
_entity.type
_entity.pdbx_description
1 polymer ?
#
loop_
_entity_poly.entity_id
_entity_poly.type
_entity_poly.pdbx_seq_one_letter_code
_entity_poly.pdbx_strand_id
1 'polypeptide(L)' 'VGYASGNSSPNPLWLDTLLSEKFFVPCPLHEAAKKNEKNIFCLDCCTSICPHCLSPHRCHRLLQ' A
#
# COMPACT_ATOMS: atom_id res chain seq x y z
N VAL A 1 10.02 37.44 -8.94
CA VAL A 1 9.74 36.18 -8.21
C VAL A 1 8.59 35.49 -8.92
N GLY A 2 8.83 34.34 -9.55
CA GLY A 2 7.82 33.64 -10.34
C GLY A 2 7.02 32.69 -9.46
N TYR A 3 5.74 32.99 -9.24
CA TYR A 3 4.78 32.02 -8.70
C TYR A 3 4.19 31.28 -9.89
N ALA A 4 4.69 30.07 -10.16
CA ALA A 4 4.06 29.17 -11.12
C ALA A 4 2.77 28.62 -10.52
N SER A 5 1.64 29.16 -10.96
CA SER A 5 0.35 28.50 -10.87
C SER A 5 0.35 27.31 -11.83
N GLY A 6 0.66 26.13 -11.31
CA GLY A 6 0.38 24.86 -11.96
C GLY A 6 -0.60 24.09 -11.08
N ASN A 7 -1.70 23.63 -11.65
CA ASN A 7 -2.67 22.74 -11.01
C ASN A 7 -1.98 21.40 -10.66
N SER A 8 -1.17 21.37 -9.61
CA SER A 8 -0.61 20.14 -9.07
C SER A 8 -1.60 19.64 -8.04
N SER A 9 -2.64 18.93 -8.50
CA SER A 9 -3.35 18.01 -7.60
C SER A 9 -2.25 17.16 -6.95
N PRO A 10 -2.02 17.25 -5.62
CA PRO A 10 -0.99 16.46 -5.00
C PRO A 10 -1.32 15.00 -5.33
N ASN A 11 -0.43 14.31 -6.04
CA ASN A 11 -0.58 12.89 -6.27
C ASN A 11 -0.87 12.27 -4.90
N PRO A 12 -1.93 11.46 -4.77
CA PRO A 12 -2.31 10.98 -3.46
C PRO A 12 -1.17 10.10 -2.93
N LEU A 13 -0.88 10.23 -1.63
CA LEU A 13 0.27 9.55 -0.99
C LEU A 13 0.33 8.05 -1.28
N TRP A 14 -0.84 7.40 -1.36
CA TRP A 14 -0.95 5.99 -1.70
C TRP A 14 -0.32 5.65 -3.05
N LEU A 15 -0.33 6.55 -4.03
CA LEU A 15 0.20 6.30 -5.37
C LEU A 15 1.73 6.31 -5.35
N ASP A 16 2.34 7.27 -4.67
CA ASP A 16 3.80 7.33 -4.52
C ASP A 16 4.31 6.12 -3.72
N THR A 17 3.60 5.78 -2.63
CA THR A 17 3.94 4.59 -1.84
C THR A 17 3.72 3.30 -2.62
N LEU A 18 2.65 3.18 -3.40
CA LEU A 18 2.39 2.02 -4.27
C LEU A 18 3.52 1.82 -5.28
N LEU A 19 4.00 2.91 -5.90
CA LEU A 19 5.07 2.86 -6.90
C LEU A 19 6.44 2.54 -6.28
N SER A 20 6.69 2.96 -5.03
CA SER A 20 7.92 2.67 -4.31
C SER A 20 7.89 1.33 -3.55
N GLU A 21 6.71 0.75 -3.33
CA GLU A 21 6.57 -0.46 -2.53
C GLU A 21 7.10 -1.72 -3.23
N LYS A 22 7.60 -2.66 -2.42
CA LYS A 22 8.07 -3.95 -2.92
C LYS A 22 7.00 -5.00 -2.69
N PHE A 23 6.25 -5.30 -3.74
CA PHE A 23 5.31 -6.42 -3.76
C PHE A 23 6.05 -7.77 -3.72
N PHE A 24 5.34 -8.81 -3.27
CA PHE A 24 5.82 -10.19 -3.18
C PHE A 24 6.92 -10.44 -2.14
N VAL A 25 7.11 -9.53 -1.19
CA VAL A 25 7.97 -9.78 -0.02
C VAL A 25 7.19 -10.54 1.07
N PRO A 26 7.85 -11.42 1.85
CA PRO A 26 7.19 -12.11 2.95
C PRO A 26 6.73 -11.12 4.03
N CYS A 27 5.54 -11.34 4.56
CA CYS A 27 5.00 -10.54 5.66
C CYS A 27 5.74 -10.86 6.98
N PRO A 28 6.38 -9.87 7.64
CA PRO A 28 7.11 -10.10 8.88
C PRO A 28 6.22 -10.49 10.06
N LEU A 29 4.92 -10.17 10.00
CA LEU A 29 3.95 -10.56 11.04
C LEU A 29 3.46 -11.99 10.87
N HIS A 30 3.56 -12.54 9.65
CA HIS A 30 3.00 -13.84 9.28
C HIS A 30 4.06 -14.73 8.62
N GLU A 31 5.32 -14.64 9.03
CA GLU A 31 6.43 -15.37 8.41
C GLU A 31 6.22 -16.89 8.39
N ALA A 32 5.62 -17.43 9.45
CA ALA A 32 5.34 -18.87 9.58
C ALA A 32 4.08 -19.35 8.83
N ALA A 33 3.25 -18.44 8.31
CA ALA A 33 2.02 -18.79 7.63
C ALA A 33 2.27 -19.13 6.15
N LYS A 34 1.54 -20.12 5.63
CA LYS A 34 1.52 -20.37 4.18
C LYS A 34 0.86 -19.18 3.47
N LYS A 35 1.35 -18.82 2.27
CA LYS A 35 0.89 -17.65 1.48
C LYS A 35 0.99 -16.33 2.26
N ASN A 36 2.15 -16.08 2.85
CA ASN A 36 2.46 -14.87 3.60
C ASN A 36 3.02 -13.72 2.74
N GLU A 37 3.07 -13.90 1.42
CA GLU A 37 3.56 -12.89 0.50
C GLU A 37 2.63 -11.67 0.50
N LYS A 38 3.23 -10.48 0.60
CA LYS A 38 2.53 -9.21 0.49
C LYS A 38 2.17 -8.94 -0.97
N ASN A 39 0.96 -9.32 -1.34
CA ASN A 39 0.40 -9.13 -2.68
C ASN A 39 -0.79 -8.18 -2.70
N ILE A 40 -1.09 -7.52 -1.57
CA ILE A 40 -2.24 -6.66 -1.42
C ILE A 40 -1.73 -5.32 -0.92
N PHE A 41 -2.10 -4.21 -1.56
CA PHE A 41 -1.82 -2.87 -1.09
C PHE A 41 -3.06 -2.28 -0.43
N CYS A 42 -2.93 -1.81 0.81
CA CYS A 42 -3.97 -1.05 1.48
C CYS A 42 -3.81 0.43 1.17
N LEU A 43 -4.78 1.03 0.51
CA LEU A 43 -4.77 2.46 0.15
C LEU A 43 -4.91 3.36 1.37
N ASP A 44 -5.76 2.99 2.33
CA ASP A 44 -5.98 3.78 3.54
C ASP A 44 -4.79 3.74 4.52
N CYS A 45 -4.04 2.62 4.54
CA CYS A 45 -2.82 2.49 5.36
C CYS A 45 -1.53 2.77 4.58
N CYS A 46 -1.63 3.03 3.26
CA CYS A 46 -0.50 3.18 2.35
C CYS A 46 0.59 2.10 2.57
N THR A 47 0.21 0.82 2.61
CA THR A 47 1.16 -0.26 2.93
C THR A 47 0.82 -1.58 2.25
N SER A 48 1.86 -2.36 1.95
CA SER A 48 1.76 -3.71 1.43
C SER A 48 1.47 -4.71 2.56
N ILE A 49 0.47 -5.56 2.35
CA ILE A 49 -0.05 -6.54 3.31
C ILE A 49 -0.24 -7.91 2.64
N CYS A 50 -0.22 -8.97 3.44
CA CYS A 50 -0.52 -10.34 2.98
C CYS A 50 -2.01 -10.67 3.23
N PRO A 51 -2.56 -11.76 2.68
CA PRO A 51 -3.96 -12.15 2.89
C PRO A 51 -4.32 -12.39 4.37
N HIS A 52 -3.36 -12.71 5.24
CA HIS A 52 -3.60 -12.86 6.68
C HIS A 52 -3.81 -11.52 7.40
N CYS A 53 -3.27 -10.43 6.85
CA CYS A 53 -3.50 -9.08 7.36
C CYS A 53 -4.85 -8.50 6.95
N LEU A 54 -5.69 -9.21 6.18
CA LEU A 54 -6.99 -8.69 5.73
C LEU A 54 -7.97 -8.44 6.88
N SER A 55 -7.91 -9.22 7.95
CA SER A 55 -8.83 -9.11 9.09
C SER A 55 -8.89 -7.68 9.66
N PRO A 56 -7.77 -7.01 10.01
CA PRO A 56 -7.78 -5.61 10.41
C PRO A 56 -8.10 -4.62 9.27
N HIS A 57 -7.90 -5.00 7.99
CA HIS A 57 -8.11 -4.13 6.83
C HIS A 57 -9.43 -4.37 6.08
N ARG A 58 -10.36 -5.13 6.68
CA ARG A 58 -11.66 -5.52 6.08
C ARG A 58 -12.55 -4.36 5.64
N CYS A 59 -12.33 -3.16 6.21
CA CYS A 59 -13.07 -1.93 5.88
C CYS A 59 -12.25 -0.95 5.04
N HIS A 60 -11.02 -1.29 4.68
CA HIS A 60 -10.15 -0.42 3.89
C HIS A 60 -10.27 -0.73 2.40
N ARG A 61 -9.83 0.21 1.58
CA ARG A 61 -9.71 0.01 0.14
C ARG A 61 -8.40 -0.71 -0.15
N LEU A 62 -8.52 -1.86 -0.79
CA LEU A 62 -7.43 -2.78 -1.08
C LEU A 62 -7.23 -2.90 -2.59
N LEU A 63 -5.98 -3.04 -3.02
CA LEU A 63 -5.58 -3.26 -4.41
C LEU A 63 -4.70 -4.53 -4.47
N GLN A 64 -4.96 -5.42 -5.44
CA GLN A 64 -4.27 -6.71 -5.60
C GLN A 64 -3.67 -6.83 -6.99
#